data_AF-A0A7X6UK30-F1
#
_entry.id   AF-A0A7X6UK30-F1
#
_cell.length_a   1.000
_cell.length_b   1.000
_cell.length_c   1.000
_cell.angle_alpha   90.00
_cell.angle_beta   90.00
_cell.angle_gamma   90.00
#
_symmetry.space_group_name_H-M   'P 1'
#
loop_
_entity.id
_entity.type
_entity.pdbx_description
1 polymer ?
#
loop_
_entity_poly.entity_id
_entity_poly.type
_entity_poly.pdbx_seq_one_letter_code
_entity_poly.pdbx_strand_id
1 'polypeptide(L)'
;MKEFTLFTADCTGNLSNCIYPHKILIKDESSFKNAIKYDHVTAEYKDNYRSNSNFISADNLVLDCDNDHSDEIKDWVSSLDLAMAFPGVSYVVAYSRNHMKEKGNKSPRPRFHVYFPIPRLRDKDEYAILKHRIVSAFPYFDTNAL
;
A
#
# COMPACT_ATOMS: atom_id res chain seq x y z
N MET A 1 -14.94 -5.25 7.05
CA MET A 1 -13.79 -4.42 6.61
C MET A 1 -13.96 -3.04 7.22
N LYS A 2 -12.90 -2.40 7.74
CA LYS A 2 -12.96 -0.97 8.08
C LYS A 2 -12.92 -0.15 6.80
N GLU A 3 -13.79 0.84 6.68
CA GLU A 3 -13.82 1.70 5.49
C GLU A 3 -12.56 2.58 5.41
N PHE A 4 -12.09 2.85 4.20
CA PHE A 4 -10.98 3.75 3.94
C PHE A 4 -11.07 4.36 2.54
N THR A 5 -10.21 5.33 2.23
CA THR A 5 -10.25 6.07 0.97
C THR A 5 -9.03 5.79 0.10
N LEU A 6 -9.24 5.54 -1.19
CA LEU A 6 -8.18 5.61 -2.20
C LEU A 6 -8.43 6.78 -3.14
N PHE A 7 -7.36 7.41 -3.59
CA PHE A 7 -7.40 8.45 -4.62
C PHE A 7 -6.80 7.89 -5.90
N THR A 8 -7.60 7.74 -6.96
CA THR A 8 -7.19 7.09 -8.21
C THR A 8 -6.92 8.11 -9.30
N ALA A 9 -6.06 7.73 -10.24
CA ALA A 9 -5.81 8.42 -11.49
C ALA A 9 -6.68 7.84 -12.63
N ASP A 10 -6.64 8.49 -13.79
CA ASP A 10 -7.25 7.98 -15.05
C ASP A 10 -6.31 7.06 -15.85
N CYS A 11 -5.19 6.64 -15.24
CA CYS A 11 -4.16 5.85 -15.90
C CYS A 11 -3.70 4.67 -15.03
N THR A 12 -2.97 3.73 -15.65
CA THR A 12 -2.43 2.54 -14.99
C THR A 12 -0.98 2.35 -15.43
N GLY A 13 -0.07 2.15 -14.47
CA GLY A 13 1.33 1.89 -14.72
C GLY A 13 2.15 3.08 -15.20
N ASN A 14 1.68 4.31 -14.99
CA ASN A 14 2.36 5.52 -15.41
C ASN A 14 3.27 6.07 -14.29
N LEU A 15 4.57 5.79 -14.39
CA LEU A 15 5.56 6.18 -13.39
C LEU A 15 5.74 7.70 -13.24
N SER A 16 5.39 8.49 -14.26
CA SER A 16 5.47 9.96 -14.19
C SER A 16 4.19 10.61 -13.68
N ASN A 17 3.13 9.84 -13.42
CA ASN A 17 1.89 10.39 -12.91
C ASN A 17 2.04 10.88 -11.46
N CYS A 18 1.56 12.10 -11.22
CA CYS A 18 1.44 12.68 -9.89
C CYS A 18 0.01 13.15 -9.57
N ILE A 19 -0.96 12.96 -10.47
CA ILE A 19 -2.32 13.49 -10.33
C ILE A 19 -3.30 12.34 -10.02
N TYR A 20 -4.09 12.50 -8.96
CA TYR A 20 -5.04 11.49 -8.46
C TYR A 20 -6.39 12.15 -8.10
N PRO A 21 -7.23 12.52 -9.09
CA PRO A 21 -8.37 13.39 -8.86
C PRO A 21 -9.62 12.67 -8.31
N HIS A 22 -9.66 11.35 -8.36
CA HIS A 22 -10.86 10.59 -8.04
C HIS A 22 -10.81 10.02 -6.64
N LYS A 23 -11.67 10.52 -5.75
CA LYS A 23 -11.82 10.01 -4.38
C LYS A 23 -12.77 8.82 -4.34
N ILE A 24 -12.26 7.65 -3.97
CA ILE A 24 -13.02 6.40 -3.94
C ILE A 24 -13.11 5.89 -2.49
N LEU A 25 -14.33 5.77 -1.97
CA LEU A 25 -14.59 5.14 -0.68
C LEU A 25 -14.58 3.61 -0.84
N ILE A 26 -13.68 2.95 -0.13
CA ILE A 26 -13.57 1.50 -0.06
C ILE A 26 -14.39 1.01 1.13
N LYS A 27 -15.48 0.31 0.84
CA LYS A 27 -16.41 -0.24 1.85
C LYS A 27 -16.56 -1.76 1.75
N ASP A 28 -16.13 -2.33 0.65
CA ASP A 28 -16.25 -3.75 0.32
C ASP A 28 -15.18 -4.17 -0.69
N GLU A 29 -15.12 -5.48 -0.97
CA GLU A 29 -14.18 -6.05 -1.93
C GLU A 29 -14.39 -5.52 -3.37
N SER A 30 -15.63 -5.21 -3.75
CA SER A 30 -15.98 -4.75 -5.10
C SER A 30 -15.42 -3.34 -5.36
N SER A 31 -15.67 -2.41 -4.44
CA SER A 31 -15.12 -1.05 -4.45
C SER A 31 -13.59 -1.08 -4.45
N PHE A 32 -12.98 -1.94 -3.63
CA PHE A 32 -11.54 -2.13 -3.62
C PHE A 32 -11.00 -2.62 -4.97
N LYS A 33 -11.55 -3.72 -5.51
CA LYS A 33 -11.16 -4.28 -6.80
C LYS A 33 -11.31 -3.29 -7.95
N ASN A 34 -12.30 -2.40 -7.90
CA ASN A 34 -12.47 -1.38 -8.92
C ASN A 34 -11.42 -0.27 -8.81
N ALA A 35 -11.09 0.17 -7.59
CA ALA A 35 -10.09 1.23 -7.37
C ALA A 35 -8.69 0.80 -7.79
N ILE A 36 -8.25 -0.42 -7.42
CA ILE A 36 -6.87 -0.88 -7.66
C ILE A 36 -6.55 -1.23 -9.12
N LYS A 37 -7.52 -1.09 -10.05
CA LYS A 37 -7.29 -1.20 -11.50
C LYS A 37 -6.49 -0.01 -12.05
N TYR A 38 -6.56 1.12 -11.36
CA TYR A 38 -5.90 2.36 -11.71
C TYR A 38 -4.74 2.66 -10.77
N ASP A 39 -3.80 3.49 -11.22
CA ASP A 39 -2.78 4.05 -10.34
C ASP A 39 -3.47 4.85 -9.23
N HIS A 40 -3.02 4.67 -7.99
CA HIS A 40 -3.69 5.26 -6.84
C HIS A 40 -2.74 5.57 -5.68
N VAL A 41 -3.21 6.42 -4.77
CA VAL A 41 -2.56 6.78 -3.51
C VAL A 41 -3.54 6.69 -2.35
N THR A 42 -3.01 6.61 -1.14
CA THR A 42 -3.77 6.46 0.11
C THR A 42 -4.02 7.79 0.85
N ALA A 43 -3.37 8.86 0.40
CA ALA A 43 -3.45 10.18 0.99
C ALA A 43 -4.13 11.18 0.04
N GLU A 44 -4.87 12.11 0.63
CA GLU A 44 -5.44 13.27 -0.02
C GLU A 44 -4.37 14.34 -0.17
N TYR A 45 -4.28 14.93 -1.35
CA TYR A 45 -3.31 15.98 -1.65
C TYR A 45 -3.99 17.22 -2.22
N LYS A 46 -3.43 18.39 -1.90
CA LYS A 46 -3.81 19.66 -2.50
C LYS A 46 -3.67 19.59 -4.02
N ASP A 47 -4.69 20.10 -4.72
CA ASP A 47 -4.79 20.11 -6.18
C ASP A 47 -4.66 18.70 -6.80
N ASN A 48 -4.95 17.66 -6.01
CA ASN A 48 -4.80 16.24 -6.36
C ASN A 48 -3.36 15.84 -6.77
N TYR A 49 -2.37 16.68 -6.46
CA TYR A 49 -0.97 16.47 -6.85
C TYR A 49 -0.18 15.84 -5.71
N ARG A 50 0.28 14.59 -5.91
CA ARG A 50 1.08 13.82 -4.95
C ARG A 50 2.41 14.52 -4.67
N SER A 51 2.51 15.15 -3.50
CA SER A 51 3.76 15.61 -2.92
C SER A 51 3.64 15.75 -1.40
N ASN A 52 4.75 15.64 -0.68
CA ASN A 52 4.75 15.81 0.78
C ASN A 52 4.33 17.22 1.21
N SER A 53 4.57 18.25 0.39
CA SER A 53 4.12 19.62 0.65
C SER A 53 2.62 19.80 0.47
N ASN A 54 1.99 18.92 -0.32
CA ASN A 54 0.58 18.99 -0.64
C ASN A 54 -0.26 18.05 0.23
N PHE A 55 0.32 17.31 1.17
CA PHE A 55 -0.42 16.38 2.03
C PHE A 55 -1.55 17.10 2.79
N ILE A 56 -2.76 16.55 2.73
CA ILE A 56 -3.94 17.07 3.46
C ILE A 56 -4.37 16.08 4.55
N SER A 57 -4.61 14.82 4.19
CA SER A 57 -5.04 13.80 5.15
C SER A 57 -4.89 12.38 4.61
N ALA A 58 -4.89 11.40 5.49
CA ALA A 58 -4.96 9.98 5.12
C ALA A 58 -5.76 9.21 6.17
N ASP A 59 -6.59 8.25 5.74
CA ASP A 59 -7.33 7.33 6.61
C ASP A 59 -6.89 5.86 6.43
N ASN A 60 -5.83 5.66 5.64
CA ASN A 60 -5.13 4.39 5.49
C ASN A 60 -3.70 4.63 5.04
N LEU A 61 -2.89 3.58 5.12
CA LEU A 61 -1.57 3.53 4.52
C LEU A 61 -1.41 2.21 3.77
N VAL A 62 -0.57 2.25 2.74
CA VAL A 62 -0.18 1.07 1.97
C VAL A 62 1.30 0.79 2.18
N LEU A 63 1.65 -0.48 2.32
CA LEU A 63 3.02 -0.96 2.35
C LEU A 63 3.18 -2.13 1.39
N ASP A 64 4.31 -2.18 0.69
CA ASP A 64 4.58 -3.18 -0.34
C ASP A 64 5.43 -4.30 0.25
N CYS A 65 5.08 -5.53 -0.06
CA CYS A 65 5.85 -6.72 0.30
C CYS A 65 6.35 -7.38 -0.98
N ASP A 66 7.64 -7.20 -1.28
CA ASP A 66 8.26 -7.65 -2.52
C ASP A 66 8.98 -9.02 -2.38
N ASN A 67 9.17 -9.52 -1.14
CA ASN A 67 9.93 -10.74 -0.85
C ASN A 67 11.37 -10.71 -1.42
N ASP A 68 12.00 -9.53 -1.44
CA ASP A 68 13.34 -9.36 -2.03
C ASP A 68 14.49 -9.83 -1.11
N HIS A 69 14.20 -10.08 0.17
CA HIS A 69 15.16 -10.50 1.20
C HIS A 69 15.74 -11.91 1.01
N SER A 70 15.05 -12.80 0.27
CA SER A 70 15.54 -14.17 -0.01
C SER A 70 15.07 -14.68 -1.37
N ASP A 71 15.84 -15.59 -1.97
CA ASP A 71 15.40 -16.37 -3.14
C ASP A 71 14.79 -17.73 -2.75
N GLU A 72 14.93 -18.11 -1.48
CA GLU A 72 14.43 -19.38 -0.97
C GLU A 72 12.95 -19.27 -0.61
N ILE A 73 12.13 -20.16 -1.18
CA ILE A 73 10.66 -20.16 -1.02
C ILE A 73 10.22 -20.16 0.45
N LYS A 74 10.96 -20.88 1.31
CA LYS A 74 10.67 -21.02 2.75
C LYS A 74 10.84 -19.71 3.54
N ASP A 75 11.60 -18.76 3.00
CA ASP A 75 11.87 -17.48 3.66
C ASP A 75 10.86 -16.41 3.22
N TRP A 76 10.07 -16.66 2.17
CA TRP A 76 9.08 -15.70 1.69
C TRP A 76 7.93 -15.57 2.67
N VAL A 77 7.49 -14.33 2.87
CA VAL A 77 6.34 -14.03 3.71
C VAL A 77 5.06 -13.99 2.89
N SER A 78 3.99 -14.45 3.53
CA SER A 78 2.64 -14.55 3.00
C SER A 78 1.68 -13.63 3.76
N SER A 79 0.44 -13.55 3.28
CA SER A 79 -0.64 -12.88 4.01
C SER A 79 -0.98 -13.54 5.35
N LEU A 80 -0.60 -14.82 5.56
CA LEU A 80 -0.76 -15.52 6.83
C LEU A 80 0.28 -15.06 7.85
N ASP A 81 1.55 -14.90 7.44
CA ASP A 81 2.61 -14.38 8.31
C ASP A 81 2.29 -12.97 8.79
N LEU A 82 1.70 -12.16 7.91
CA LEU A 82 1.17 -10.85 8.25
C LEU A 82 0.04 -10.93 9.30
N ALA A 83 -0.88 -11.89 9.16
CA ALA A 83 -1.97 -12.09 10.13
C ALA A 83 -1.44 -12.43 11.53
N MET A 84 -0.36 -13.21 11.59
CA MET A 84 0.32 -13.57 12.83
C MET A 84 1.08 -12.38 13.43
N ALA A 85 1.71 -11.54 12.61
CA ALA A 85 2.45 -10.36 13.05
C ALA A 85 1.55 -9.23 13.58
N PHE A 86 0.31 -9.13 13.07
CA PHE A 86 -0.63 -8.06 13.43
C PHE A 86 -1.96 -8.61 13.96
N PRO A 87 -1.96 -9.29 15.12
CA PRO A 87 -3.18 -9.88 15.67
C PRO A 87 -4.23 -8.81 15.96
N GLY A 88 -5.44 -9.01 15.45
CA GLY A 88 -6.57 -8.10 15.65
C GLY A 88 -6.55 -6.82 14.80
N VAL A 89 -5.54 -6.62 13.95
CA VAL A 89 -5.47 -5.49 13.03
C VAL A 89 -6.23 -5.81 11.75
N SER A 90 -7.10 -4.88 11.31
CA SER A 90 -7.77 -4.99 10.02
C SER A 90 -6.83 -4.51 8.91
N TYR A 91 -6.73 -5.28 7.83
CA TYR A 91 -6.01 -4.90 6.62
C TYR A 91 -6.63 -5.55 5.38
N VAL A 92 -6.21 -5.08 4.20
CA VAL A 92 -6.57 -5.64 2.90
C VAL A 92 -5.30 -5.94 2.13
N VAL A 93 -5.26 -7.07 1.42
CA VAL A 93 -4.11 -7.47 0.58
C VAL A 93 -4.53 -7.45 -0.89
N ALA A 94 -3.69 -6.86 -1.73
CA ALA A 94 -3.81 -6.93 -3.19
C ALA A 94 -2.50 -7.44 -3.80
N TYR A 95 -2.57 -8.45 -4.66
CA TYR A 95 -1.38 -8.87 -5.39
C TYR A 95 -0.93 -7.79 -6.37
N SER A 96 0.39 -7.53 -6.37
CA SER A 96 1.01 -6.58 -7.27
C SER A 96 0.91 -7.08 -8.71
N ARG A 97 0.94 -6.15 -9.68
CA ARG A 97 1.12 -6.51 -11.11
C ARG A 97 2.41 -7.30 -11.38
N ASN A 98 3.35 -7.29 -10.44
CA ASN A 98 4.62 -8.01 -10.47
C ASN A 98 4.60 -9.33 -9.67
N HIS A 99 3.43 -9.75 -9.18
CA HIS A 99 3.27 -11.04 -8.51
C HIS A 99 3.67 -12.20 -9.44
N MET A 100 4.53 -13.09 -8.93
CA MET A 100 5.05 -14.26 -9.65
C MET A 100 5.73 -13.92 -10.99
N LYS A 101 6.26 -12.71 -11.13
CA LYS A 101 7.11 -12.32 -12.26
C LYS A 101 8.57 -12.27 -11.86
N GLU A 102 9.45 -12.63 -12.78
CA GLU A 102 10.89 -12.39 -12.63
C GLU A 102 11.19 -10.88 -12.65
N LYS A 103 12.12 -10.42 -11.81
CA LYS A 103 12.54 -9.01 -11.69
C LYS A 103 14.04 -8.98 -11.43
N GLY A 104 14.83 -8.51 -12.39
CA GLY A 104 16.30 -8.54 -12.26
C GLY A 104 16.82 -9.98 -12.20
N ASN A 105 17.60 -10.32 -11.16
CA ASN A 105 18.16 -11.66 -10.92
C ASN A 105 17.35 -12.48 -9.91
N LYS A 106 16.13 -12.05 -9.59
CA LYS A 106 15.28 -12.64 -8.56
C LYS A 106 14.19 -13.50 -9.20
N SER A 107 14.09 -14.76 -8.76
CA SER A 107 13.07 -15.72 -9.19
C SER A 107 11.63 -15.22 -9.00
N PRO A 108 10.65 -15.74 -9.78
CA PRO A 108 9.22 -15.47 -9.59
C PRO A 108 8.77 -15.70 -8.14
N ARG A 109 8.22 -14.67 -7.50
CA ARG A 109 7.84 -14.69 -6.08
C ARG A 109 6.55 -13.93 -5.79
N PRO A 110 5.89 -14.18 -4.65
CA PRO A 110 4.75 -13.40 -4.23
C PRO A 110 5.14 -11.94 -3.98
N ARG A 111 4.47 -11.02 -4.68
CA ARG A 111 4.53 -9.57 -4.40
C ARG A 111 3.15 -9.03 -4.19
N PHE A 112 2.93 -8.27 -3.13
CA PHE A 112 1.61 -7.78 -2.76
C PHE A 112 1.69 -6.48 -1.98
N HIS A 113 0.61 -5.70 -2.06
CA HIS A 113 0.43 -4.47 -1.28
C HIS A 113 -0.53 -4.76 -0.13
N VAL A 114 -0.26 -4.15 1.02
CA VAL A 114 -1.05 -4.29 2.23
C VAL A 114 -1.57 -2.92 2.64
N TYR A 115 -2.89 -2.79 2.72
CA TYR A 115 -3.58 -1.57 3.08
C TYR A 115 -4.07 -1.68 4.52
N PHE A 116 -3.65 -0.75 5.36
CA PHE A 116 -4.03 -0.66 6.77
C PHE A 116 -4.95 0.54 6.98
N PRO A 117 -6.25 0.35 7.20
CA PRO A 117 -7.14 1.41 7.66
C PRO A 117 -6.71 1.93 9.04
N ILE A 118 -6.62 3.26 9.17
CA ILE A 118 -6.19 3.96 10.38
C ILE A 118 -7.18 5.08 10.73
N PRO A 119 -7.17 5.60 11.97
CA PRO A 119 -7.82 6.88 12.24
C PRO A 119 -7.28 7.96 11.29
N ARG A 120 -8.17 8.85 10.84
CA ARG A 120 -7.76 9.91 9.91
C ARG A 120 -6.68 10.78 10.53
N LEU A 121 -5.51 10.80 9.90
CA LEU A 121 -4.40 11.70 10.22
C LEU A 121 -4.41 12.89 9.27
N ARG A 122 -4.04 14.07 9.80
CA ARG A 122 -3.86 15.32 9.03
C ARG A 122 -2.42 15.85 9.13
N ASP A 123 -1.63 15.27 10.02
CA ASP A 123 -0.22 15.55 10.15
C ASP A 123 0.58 14.52 9.33
N LYS A 124 1.41 15.01 8.41
CA LYS A 124 2.21 14.17 7.52
C LYS A 124 3.33 13.43 8.28
N ASP A 125 3.85 14.02 9.35
CA ASP A 125 4.96 13.47 10.12
C ASP A 125 4.41 12.36 11.05
N GLU A 126 3.23 12.55 11.64
CA GLU A 126 2.50 11.47 12.33
C GLU A 126 2.20 10.30 11.39
N TYR A 127 1.80 10.59 10.15
CA TYR A 127 1.55 9.57 9.12
C TYR A 127 2.81 8.77 8.78
N ALA A 128 3.94 9.44 8.59
CA ALA A 128 5.24 8.80 8.34
C ALA A 128 5.72 7.98 9.55
N ILE A 129 5.61 8.52 10.77
CA ILE A 129 5.95 7.80 12.00
C ILE A 129 5.15 6.51 12.13
N LEU A 130 3.85 6.54 11.80
CA LEU A 130 3.02 5.33 11.85
C LEU A 130 3.47 4.28 10.84
N LYS A 131 3.82 4.67 9.60
CA LYS A 131 4.43 3.75 8.62
C LYS A 131 5.71 3.12 9.16
N HIS A 132 6.62 3.92 9.73
CA HIS A 132 7.85 3.41 10.32
C HIS A 132 7.59 2.40 11.45
N ARG A 133 6.58 2.64 12.29
CA ARG A 133 6.21 1.70 13.36
C ARG A 133 5.72 0.37 12.81
N ILE A 134 4.93 0.38 11.74
CA ILE A 134 4.43 -0.86 11.11
C ILE A 134 5.58 -1.64 10.47
N VAL A 135 6.46 -0.97 9.74
CA VAL A 135 7.66 -1.61 9.17
C VAL A 135 8.58 -2.17 10.26
N SER A 136 8.73 -1.47 11.38
CA SER A 136 9.53 -1.96 12.51
C SER A 136 8.94 -3.23 13.15
N ALA A 137 7.61 -3.37 13.13
CA ALA A 137 6.92 -4.56 13.64
C ALA A 137 6.95 -5.74 12.65
N PHE A 138 7.10 -5.47 11.35
CA PHE A 138 7.18 -6.48 10.30
C PHE A 138 8.22 -6.08 9.24
N PRO A 139 9.50 -6.43 9.44
CA PRO A 139 10.63 -5.91 8.67
C PRO A 139 10.80 -6.59 7.29
N TYR A 140 9.69 -6.91 6.63
CA TYR A 140 9.63 -7.49 5.28
C TYR A 140 8.97 -6.55 4.26
N PHE A 141 8.44 -5.42 4.74
CA PHE A 141 7.92 -4.37 3.86
C PHE A 141 9.06 -3.59 3.20
N ASP A 142 8.84 -3.17 1.95
CA ASP A 142 9.74 -2.28 1.22
C ASP A 142 9.82 -0.92 1.94
N THR A 143 11.05 -0.49 2.21
CA THR A 143 11.37 0.77 2.89
C THR A 143 11.55 1.94 1.95
N ASN A 144 11.51 1.73 0.62
CA ASN A 144 11.72 2.79 -0.38
C ASN A 144 10.62 3.86 -0.37
N ALA A 145 9.45 3.58 0.22
CA ALA A 145 8.26 4.44 0.23
C ALA A 145 7.82 4.89 1.64
N LEU A 146 8.75 4.92 2.59
CA LEU A 146 8.54 5.39 3.97
C LEU A 146 8.35 6.89 4.04
#